data_AF-A0A2D8JYW9-F1
#
_entry.id   AF-A0A2D8JYW9-F1
#
_cell.length_a   1.000
_cell.length_b   1.000
_cell.length_c   1.000
_cell.angle_alpha   90.00
_cell.angle_beta   90.00
_cell.angle_gamma   90.00
#
_symmetry.space_group_name_H-M   'P 1'
#
loop_
_entity.id
_entity.type
_entity.pdbx_description
1 polymer ?
#
loop_
_entity_poly.entity_id
_entity_poly.type
_entity_poly.pdbx_seq_one_letter_code
_entity_poly.pdbx_strand_id
1 'polypeptide(L)'
;MNTVTVDAVIDVVCPWCYLGKARLDRAISALEGDVEVVVQWRPFELDSTIPPEGVDNQAMLAEKLGSPIRRDEMHQQLTNLGREEGITFNFDRILIRPNTLDAHRLLLWAHTESIAMQNVVVDRLYKANFEEGRNLGDHAVLADIAAECGMDREMVARLLASDADIDVVRNEIANAEKMGVTGVPFFILNQKYALSGAQPVEVLQNALQQLATGDIGNGDGAA
;
A
#
# COMPACT_ATOMS: atom_id res chain seq x y z
N MET A 1 -5.66 -22.48 -15.25
CA MET A 1 -4.85 -21.72 -14.29
C MET A 1 -5.46 -21.89 -12.92
N ASN A 2 -4.63 -22.07 -11.89
CA ASN A 2 -5.09 -21.93 -10.52
C ASN A 2 -4.97 -20.45 -10.13
N THR A 3 -6.03 -19.91 -9.53
CA THR A 3 -6.09 -18.52 -9.10
C THR A 3 -5.61 -18.40 -7.66
N VAL A 4 -4.68 -17.49 -7.40
CA VAL A 4 -4.23 -17.12 -6.05
C VAL A 4 -4.72 -15.72 -5.75
N THR A 5 -5.44 -15.56 -4.64
CA THR A 5 -5.90 -14.26 -4.15
C THR A 5 -4.88 -13.72 -3.15
N VAL A 6 -4.59 -12.43 -3.24
CA VAL A 6 -3.68 -11.71 -2.33
C VAL A 6 -4.39 -10.48 -1.80
N ASP A 7 -4.74 -10.49 -0.52
CA ASP A 7 -5.17 -9.29 0.20
C ASP A 7 -3.93 -8.60 0.75
N ALA A 8 -3.55 -7.49 0.13
CA ALA A 8 -2.41 -6.68 0.51
C ALA A 8 -2.87 -5.52 1.40
N VAL A 9 -2.65 -5.66 2.70
CA VAL A 9 -2.93 -4.61 3.69
C VAL A 9 -1.79 -3.58 3.65
N ILE A 10 -2.11 -2.34 3.33
CA ILE A 10 -1.15 -1.28 3.04
C ILE A 10 -1.58 0.07 3.61
N ASP A 11 -0.60 0.97 3.74
CA ASP A 11 -0.85 2.40 3.92
C ASP A 11 -0.10 3.18 2.82
N VAL A 12 -0.77 4.15 2.18
CA VAL A 12 -0.23 4.87 1.01
C VAL A 12 0.92 5.81 1.35
N VAL A 13 1.13 6.08 2.65
CA VAL A 13 2.27 6.84 3.20
C VAL A 13 3.36 5.94 3.81
N CYS A 14 3.28 4.62 3.61
CA CYS A 14 4.32 3.68 4.02
C CYS A 14 5.29 3.38 2.86
N PRO A 15 6.58 3.78 2.94
CA PRO A 15 7.52 3.53 1.85
C PRO A 15 7.84 2.05 1.67
N TRP A 16 7.77 1.25 2.75
CA TRP A 16 7.89 -0.20 2.67
C TRP A 16 6.72 -0.83 1.93
N CYS A 17 5.51 -0.24 1.97
CA CYS A 17 4.38 -0.75 1.18
C CYS A 17 4.61 -0.51 -0.32
N TYR A 18 5.19 0.63 -0.69
CA TYR A 18 5.55 0.88 -2.08
C TYR A 18 6.61 -0.12 -2.60
N LEU A 19 7.68 -0.33 -1.81
CA LEU A 19 8.69 -1.35 -2.13
C LEU A 19 8.07 -2.76 -2.20
N GLY A 20 7.22 -3.12 -1.25
CA GLY A 20 6.55 -4.41 -1.20
C GLY A 20 5.64 -4.64 -2.40
N LYS A 21 4.91 -3.61 -2.85
CA LYS A 21 4.13 -3.66 -4.09
C LYS A 21 5.01 -3.94 -5.30
N ALA A 22 6.08 -3.17 -5.50
CA ALA A 22 6.96 -3.36 -6.66
C ALA A 22 7.57 -4.77 -6.69
N ARG A 23 7.94 -5.31 -5.52
CA ARG A 23 8.41 -6.69 -5.39
C ARG A 23 7.33 -7.72 -5.68
N LEU A 24 6.09 -7.49 -5.23
CA LEU A 24 4.96 -8.36 -5.53
C LEU A 24 4.65 -8.36 -7.04
N ASP A 25 4.62 -7.21 -7.70
CA ASP A 25 4.40 -7.10 -9.14
C ASP A 25 5.48 -7.86 -9.94
N ARG A 26 6.74 -7.74 -9.51
CA ARG A 26 7.85 -8.47 -10.12
C ARG A 26 7.74 -9.98 -9.88
N ALA A 27 7.34 -10.40 -8.68
CA ALA A 27 7.12 -11.81 -8.37
C ALA A 27 5.98 -12.41 -9.22
N ILE A 28 4.86 -11.68 -9.37
CA ILE A 28 3.73 -12.09 -10.22
C ILE A 28 4.17 -12.18 -11.69
N SER A 29 4.92 -11.18 -12.18
CA SER A 29 5.42 -11.17 -13.56
C SER A 29 6.34 -12.36 -13.86
N ALA A 30 7.14 -12.80 -12.88
CA ALA A 30 8.05 -13.93 -13.00
C ALA A 30 7.35 -15.31 -13.03
N LEU A 31 6.04 -15.37 -12.80
CA LEU A 31 5.24 -16.61 -12.93
C LEU A 31 4.81 -16.87 -14.39
N GLU A 32 5.14 -15.98 -15.33
CA GLU A 32 4.90 -16.11 -16.78
C GLU A 32 3.45 -16.49 -17.18
N GLY A 33 2.48 -16.23 -16.30
CA GLY A 33 1.07 -16.54 -16.51
C GLY A 33 0.65 -17.96 -16.13
N ASP A 34 1.53 -18.80 -15.57
CA ASP A 34 1.14 -20.14 -15.08
C ASP A 34 0.10 -20.06 -13.94
N VAL A 35 0.13 -18.96 -13.20
CA VAL A 35 -0.73 -18.65 -12.06
C VAL A 35 -1.47 -17.34 -12.32
N GLU A 36 -2.79 -17.35 -12.17
CA GLU A 36 -3.55 -16.11 -12.13
C GLU A 36 -3.48 -15.54 -10.71
N VAL A 37 -2.93 -14.35 -10.54
CA VAL A 37 -2.85 -13.69 -9.23
C VAL A 37 -3.78 -12.49 -9.20
N VAL A 38 -4.71 -12.50 -8.25
CA VAL A 38 -5.69 -11.43 -8.04
C VAL A 38 -5.32 -10.70 -6.76
N VAL A 39 -4.84 -9.45 -6.90
CA VAL A 39 -4.43 -8.62 -5.76
C VAL A 39 -5.55 -7.64 -5.40
N GLN A 40 -5.89 -7.58 -4.12
CA GLN A 40 -6.82 -6.60 -3.55
C GLN A 40 -6.08 -5.77 -2.52
N TRP A 41 -6.21 -4.45 -2.60
CA TRP A 41 -5.52 -3.53 -1.70
C TRP A 41 -6.46 -3.16 -0.54
N ARG A 42 -6.04 -3.45 0.68
CA ARG A 42 -6.83 -3.28 1.91
C ARG A 42 -6.23 -2.14 2.75
N PRO A 43 -7.04 -1.26 3.35
CA PRO A 43 -6.57 -0.08 4.03
C PRO A 43 -6.00 -0.41 5.42
N PHE A 44 -4.97 0.33 5.78
CA PHE A 44 -4.41 0.43 7.12
C PHE A 44 -3.90 1.86 7.31
N GLU A 45 -4.03 2.40 8.53
CA GLU A 45 -3.43 3.68 8.89
C GLU A 45 -2.26 3.43 9.84
N LEU A 46 -1.04 3.77 9.41
CA LEU A 46 0.13 3.70 10.29
C LEU A 46 0.00 4.60 11.52
N ASP A 47 -0.82 5.65 11.41
CA ASP A 47 -1.17 6.56 12.49
C ASP A 47 -2.51 7.24 12.18
N SER A 48 -3.60 6.72 12.73
CA SER A 48 -4.95 7.27 12.58
C SER A 48 -5.19 8.53 13.42
N THR A 49 -4.21 8.94 14.24
CA THR A 49 -4.30 10.15 15.08
C THR A 49 -3.85 11.41 14.35
N ILE A 50 -3.22 11.28 13.18
CA ILE A 50 -2.83 12.41 12.34
C ILE A 50 -4.10 13.20 11.95
N PRO A 51 -4.14 14.53 12.21
CA PRO A 51 -5.30 15.35 11.89
C PRO A 51 -5.47 15.53 10.38
N PRO A 52 -6.66 15.95 9.90
CA PRO A 52 -6.95 16.09 8.47
C PRO A 52 -5.97 16.99 7.71
N GLU A 53 -5.51 18.07 8.34
CA GLU A 53 -4.51 18.99 7.76
C GLU A 53 -3.10 18.38 7.63
N GLY A 54 -2.85 17.24 8.27
CA GLY A 54 -1.55 16.58 8.33
C GLY A 54 -0.57 17.24 9.31
N VAL A 55 0.63 16.68 9.38
CA VAL A 55 1.73 17.19 10.22
C VAL A 55 3.02 17.32 9.40
N ASP A 56 4.02 18.01 9.95
CA ASP A 56 5.36 18.03 9.35
C ASP A 56 5.96 16.60 9.32
N ASN A 57 6.18 16.07 8.12
CA ASN A 57 6.62 14.69 7.94
C ASN A 57 8.05 14.48 8.47
N GLN A 58 8.93 15.47 8.29
CA GLN A 58 10.34 15.36 8.65
C GLN A 58 10.53 15.38 10.17
N ALA A 59 9.80 16.25 10.86
CA ALA A 59 9.77 16.34 12.31
C ALA A 59 9.14 15.09 12.92
N MET A 60 7.96 14.67 12.43
CA MET A 60 7.28 13.47 12.92
C MET A 60 8.15 12.22 12.79
N LEU A 61 8.77 11.98 11.62
CA LEU A 61 9.63 10.81 11.43
C LEU A 61 10.88 10.84 12.31
N ALA A 62 11.50 12.01 12.49
CA ALA A 62 12.65 12.15 13.37
C ALA A 62 12.29 11.86 14.83
N GLU A 63 11.12 12.32 15.30
CA GLU A 63 10.59 11.99 16.63
C GLU A 63 10.31 10.50 16.76
N LYS A 64 9.57 9.91 15.81
CA LYS A 64 9.21 8.49 15.79
C LYS A 64 10.43 7.56 15.80
N LEU A 65 11.50 7.94 15.10
CA LEU A 65 12.75 7.15 15.02
C LEU A 65 13.76 7.51 16.12
N GLY A 66 13.47 8.55 16.90
CA GLY A 66 14.30 9.05 18.00
C GLY A 66 15.51 9.88 17.57
N SER A 67 15.71 10.13 16.27
CA SER A 67 16.68 11.12 15.77
C SER A 67 16.51 11.41 14.26
N PRO A 68 16.91 12.60 13.79
CA PRO A 68 17.05 12.87 12.35
C PRO A 68 18.06 11.94 11.64
N ILE A 69 19.13 11.53 12.32
CA ILE A 69 20.15 10.63 11.75
C ILE A 69 19.54 9.28 11.37
N ARG A 70 18.76 8.66 12.27
CA ARG A 70 18.09 7.38 12.00
C ARG A 70 17.05 7.49 10.89
N ARG A 71 16.36 8.64 10.79
CA ARG A 71 15.47 8.93 9.65
C ARG A 71 16.25 8.94 8.35
N ASP A 72 17.39 9.63 8.31
CA ASP A 72 18.22 9.73 7.11
C ASP A 72 18.82 8.37 6.71
N GLU A 73 19.24 7.55 7.69
CA GLU A 73 19.68 6.17 7.46
C GLU A 73 18.56 5.30 6.87
N MET A 74 17.34 5.38 7.41
CA MET A 74 16.17 4.68 6.88
C MET A 74 15.85 5.13 5.45
N HIS A 75 15.86 6.44 5.19
CA HIS A 75 15.64 7.00 3.85
C HIS A 75 16.71 6.53 2.86
N GLN A 76 17.98 6.48 3.27
CA GLN A 76 19.06 6.01 2.42
C GLN A 76 18.94 4.52 2.10
N GLN A 77 18.56 3.70 3.09
CA GLN A 77 18.29 2.28 2.88
C GLN A 77 17.15 2.08 1.87
N LEU A 78 16.01 2.74 2.08
CA LEU A 78 14.86 2.66 1.18
C LEU A 78 15.18 3.18 -0.21
N THR A 79 15.98 4.24 -0.34
CA THR A 79 16.44 4.75 -1.65
C THR A 79 17.25 3.70 -2.41
N ASN A 80 18.14 2.99 -1.72
CA ASN A 80 18.95 1.93 -2.35
C ASN A 80 18.08 0.76 -2.80
N LEU A 81 17.21 0.26 -1.92
CA LEU A 81 16.29 -0.84 -2.23
C LEU A 81 15.28 -0.46 -3.32
N GLY A 82 14.76 0.77 -3.28
CA GLY A 82 13.82 1.29 -4.27
C GLY A 82 14.43 1.32 -5.67
N ARG A 83 15.70 1.72 -5.79
CA ARG A 83 16.42 1.73 -7.07
C ARG A 83 16.49 0.35 -7.72
N GLU A 84 16.65 -0.71 -6.92
CA GLU A 84 16.67 -2.10 -7.41
C GLU A 84 15.34 -2.51 -8.04
N GLU A 85 14.23 -1.91 -7.58
CA GLU A 85 12.87 -2.16 -8.08
C GLU A 85 12.33 -1.02 -8.96
N GLY A 86 13.20 -0.10 -9.42
CA GLY A 86 12.82 1.01 -10.32
C GLY A 86 12.07 2.18 -9.68
N ILE A 87 12.06 2.27 -8.35
CA ILE A 87 11.43 3.35 -7.59
C ILE A 87 12.42 4.49 -7.35
N THR A 88 11.98 5.74 -7.57
CA THR A 88 12.78 6.94 -7.27
C THR A 88 12.22 7.66 -6.04
N PHE A 89 12.59 7.20 -4.84
CA PHE A 89 12.20 7.88 -3.61
C PHE A 89 12.81 9.29 -3.50
N ASN A 90 11.96 10.29 -3.37
CA ASN A 90 12.30 11.70 -3.17
C ASN A 90 11.79 12.19 -1.81
N PHE A 91 12.28 11.57 -0.72
CA PHE A 91 11.80 11.85 0.65
C PHE A 91 11.85 13.32 1.05
N ASP A 92 12.81 14.09 0.54
CA ASP A 92 12.94 15.53 0.82
C ASP A 92 11.78 16.36 0.26
N ARG A 93 11.06 15.84 -0.75
CA ARG A 93 9.87 16.49 -1.31
C ARG A 93 8.62 16.23 -0.46
N ILE A 94 8.65 15.25 0.45
CA ILE A 94 7.52 14.89 1.30
C ILE A 94 7.55 15.79 2.54
N LEU A 95 6.88 16.93 2.44
CA LEU A 95 6.82 17.93 3.51
C LEU A 95 5.72 17.62 4.52
N ILE A 96 4.58 17.12 4.05
CA ILE A 96 3.40 16.83 4.88
C ILE A 96 3.22 15.33 5.02
N ARG A 97 2.97 14.89 6.25
CA ARG A 97 2.44 13.57 6.57
C ARG A 97 0.91 13.71 6.69
N PRO A 98 0.14 13.27 5.68
CA PRO A 98 -1.31 13.40 5.74
C PRO A 98 -1.94 12.32 6.62
N ASN A 99 -3.18 12.58 7.05
CA ASN A 99 -4.13 11.52 7.37
C ASN A 99 -4.48 10.78 6.06
N THR A 100 -4.51 9.45 6.07
CA THR A 100 -4.67 8.66 4.84
C THR A 100 -6.07 8.08 4.62
N LEU A 101 -7.02 8.37 5.51
CA LEU A 101 -8.40 7.90 5.40
C LEU A 101 -9.03 8.22 4.03
N ASP A 102 -8.87 9.45 3.54
CA ASP A 102 -9.45 9.86 2.26
C ASP A 102 -8.72 9.26 1.04
N ALA A 103 -7.42 9.02 1.15
CA ALA A 103 -6.69 8.29 0.11
C ALA A 103 -7.14 6.81 0.06
N HIS A 104 -7.47 6.22 1.21
CA HIS A 104 -8.05 4.88 1.29
C HIS A 104 -9.49 4.82 0.77
N ARG A 105 -10.30 5.88 0.97
CA ARG A 105 -11.61 6.01 0.31
C ARG A 105 -11.48 6.02 -1.21
N LEU A 106 -10.48 6.73 -1.75
CA LEU A 106 -10.20 6.69 -3.18
C LEU A 106 -9.86 5.27 -3.67
N LEU A 107 -9.07 4.50 -2.91
CA LEU A 107 -8.80 3.10 -3.24
C LEU A 107 -10.05 2.22 -3.20
N LEU A 108 -10.97 2.46 -2.27
CA LEU A 108 -12.27 1.77 -2.20
C LEU A 108 -13.13 2.07 -3.44
N TRP A 109 -13.21 3.33 -3.86
CA TRP A 109 -13.97 3.72 -5.05
C TRP A 109 -13.35 3.17 -6.33
N ALA A 110 -12.02 3.19 -6.44
CA ALA A 110 -11.29 2.56 -7.53
C ALA A 110 -11.58 1.04 -7.62
N HIS A 111 -11.60 0.36 -6.48
CA HIS A 111 -11.97 -1.06 -6.39
C HIS A 111 -13.40 -1.33 -6.85
N THR A 112 -14.33 -0.43 -6.51
CA THR A 112 -15.74 -0.53 -6.92
C THR A 112 -15.89 -0.46 -8.45
N GLU A 113 -15.03 0.28 -9.15
CA GLU A 113 -14.97 0.24 -10.61
C GLU A 113 -14.37 -1.07 -11.13
N SER A 114 -13.19 -1.47 -10.63
CA SER A 114 -12.60 -2.79 -10.86
C SER A 114 -11.33 -3.02 -10.03
N ILE A 115 -10.93 -4.29 -9.89
CA ILE A 115 -9.62 -4.66 -9.32
C ILE A 115 -8.46 -4.03 -10.11
N ALA A 116 -8.57 -3.98 -11.44
CA ALA A 116 -7.55 -3.36 -12.29
C ALA A 116 -7.42 -1.86 -12.02
N MET A 117 -8.55 -1.15 -11.86
CA MET A 117 -8.56 0.27 -11.52
C MET A 117 -7.94 0.52 -10.14
N GLN A 118 -8.25 -0.31 -9.13
CA GLN A 118 -7.61 -0.21 -7.82
C GLN A 118 -6.08 -0.33 -7.92
N ASN A 119 -5.58 -1.23 -8.76
CA ASN A 119 -4.14 -1.40 -8.96
C ASN A 119 -3.48 -0.18 -9.63
N VAL A 120 -4.14 0.43 -10.61
CA VAL A 120 -3.66 1.66 -11.25
C VAL A 120 -3.63 2.83 -10.26
N VAL A 121 -4.67 2.97 -9.43
CA VAL A 121 -4.79 4.07 -8.47
C VAL A 121 -3.77 3.94 -7.33
N VAL A 122 -3.55 2.73 -6.78
CA VAL A 122 -2.53 2.56 -5.72
C VAL A 122 -1.12 2.86 -6.24
N ASP A 123 -0.80 2.47 -7.47
CA ASP A 123 0.48 2.84 -8.11
C ASP A 123 0.64 4.34 -8.24
N ARG A 124 -0.45 5.01 -8.66
CA ARG A 124 -0.43 6.46 -8.84
C ARG A 124 -0.29 7.20 -7.51
N LEU A 125 -0.96 6.75 -6.46
CA LEU A 125 -0.86 7.30 -5.10
C LEU A 125 0.57 7.19 -4.57
N TYR A 126 1.21 6.03 -4.74
CA TYR A 126 2.60 5.86 -4.32
C TYR A 126 3.54 6.80 -5.07
N LYS A 127 3.44 6.91 -6.40
CA LYS A 127 4.26 7.84 -7.18
C LYS A 127 4.03 9.29 -6.77
N ALA A 128 2.76 9.67 -6.60
CA ALA A 128 2.37 11.01 -6.16
C ALA A 128 3.04 11.40 -4.85
N ASN A 129 3.00 10.50 -3.86
CA ASN A 129 3.61 10.78 -2.56
C ASN A 129 5.14 10.68 -2.61
N PHE A 130 5.66 9.53 -3.02
CA PHE A 130 7.07 9.18 -2.81
C PHE A 130 8.03 9.70 -3.87
N GLU A 131 7.57 9.91 -5.10
CA GLU A 131 8.42 10.43 -6.18
C GLU A 131 8.14 11.91 -6.46
N GLU A 132 6.89 12.36 -6.29
CA GLU A 132 6.46 13.72 -6.62
C GLU A 132 6.27 14.63 -5.39
N GLY A 133 6.17 14.08 -4.17
CA GLY A 133 5.96 14.86 -2.94
C GLY A 133 4.58 15.52 -2.84
N ARG A 134 3.57 15.00 -3.55
CA ARG A 134 2.18 15.49 -3.49
C ARG A 134 1.54 15.10 -2.17
N ASN A 135 0.78 16.02 -1.57
CA ASN A 135 0.08 15.78 -0.32
C ASN A 135 -1.19 14.93 -0.56
N LEU A 136 -1.18 13.68 -0.11
CA LEU A 136 -2.33 12.77 -0.25
C LEU A 136 -3.50 13.07 0.71
N GLY A 137 -3.36 14.04 1.62
CA GLY A 137 -4.47 14.54 2.44
C GLY A 137 -5.28 15.65 1.75
N ASP A 138 -4.81 16.17 0.61
CA ASP A 138 -5.49 17.23 -0.13
C ASP A 138 -6.51 16.63 -1.11
N HIS A 139 -7.78 17.00 -0.94
CA HIS A 139 -8.88 16.51 -1.80
C HIS A 139 -8.71 16.85 -3.27
N ALA A 140 -8.15 18.02 -3.60
CA ALA A 140 -7.89 18.39 -4.98
C ALA A 140 -6.80 17.49 -5.59
N VAL A 141 -5.75 17.19 -4.82
CA VAL A 141 -4.71 16.24 -5.23
C VAL A 141 -5.28 14.85 -5.47
N LEU A 142 -6.13 14.34 -4.57
CA LEU A 142 -6.76 13.04 -4.73
C LEU A 142 -7.71 12.99 -5.93
N ALA A 143 -8.50 14.04 -6.17
CA ALA A 143 -9.37 14.13 -7.34
C ALA A 143 -8.55 14.17 -8.65
N ASP A 144 -7.45 14.92 -8.69
CA ASP A 144 -6.54 14.96 -9.83
C ASP A 144 -5.90 13.58 -10.09
N ILE A 145 -5.45 12.88 -9.04
CA ILE A 145 -4.92 11.51 -9.13
C ILE A 145 -5.97 10.55 -9.72
N ALA A 146 -7.22 10.63 -9.26
CA ALA A 146 -8.31 9.83 -9.79
C ALA A 146 -8.51 10.07 -11.30
N ALA A 147 -8.48 11.34 -11.72
CA ALA A 147 -8.59 11.74 -13.13
C ALA A 147 -7.44 11.20 -13.98
N GLU A 148 -6.20 11.28 -13.47
CA GLU A 148 -5.01 10.74 -14.12
C GLU A 148 -5.09 9.21 -14.31
N CYS A 149 -5.82 8.51 -13.44
CA CYS A 149 -6.09 7.08 -13.55
C CYS A 149 -7.31 6.73 -14.44
N GLY A 150 -8.07 7.73 -14.90
CA GLY A 150 -9.24 7.55 -15.76
C GLY A 150 -10.59 7.52 -15.03
N MET A 151 -10.64 7.85 -13.74
CA MET A 151 -11.88 8.02 -12.97
C MET A 151 -12.47 9.42 -13.16
N ASP A 152 -13.76 9.60 -12.82
CA ASP A 152 -14.42 10.91 -12.87
C ASP A 152 -13.95 11.83 -11.73
N ARG A 153 -13.14 12.83 -12.10
CA ARG A 153 -12.61 13.87 -11.19
C ARG A 153 -13.70 14.57 -10.37
N GLU A 154 -14.78 15.00 -11.02
CA GLU A 154 -15.83 15.78 -10.37
C GLU A 154 -16.65 14.92 -9.42
N MET A 155 -16.90 13.65 -9.79
CA MET A 155 -17.52 12.69 -8.90
C MET A 155 -16.67 12.46 -7.66
N VAL A 156 -15.38 12.16 -7.82
CA VAL A 156 -14.46 11.92 -6.70
C VAL A 156 -14.37 13.16 -5.80
N ALA A 157 -14.26 14.36 -6.36
CA ALA A 157 -14.26 15.59 -5.57
C ALA A 157 -15.55 15.78 -4.75
N ARG A 158 -16.72 15.45 -5.32
CA ARG A 158 -18.00 15.50 -4.59
C ARG A 158 -18.04 14.48 -3.44
N LEU A 159 -17.54 13.26 -3.66
CA LEU A 159 -17.49 12.23 -2.64
C LEU A 159 -16.55 12.62 -1.50
N LEU A 160 -15.34 13.11 -1.82
CA LEU A 160 -14.35 13.59 -0.85
C LEU A 160 -14.90 14.71 0.04
N ALA A 161 -15.69 15.63 -0.54
CA ALA A 161 -16.34 16.71 0.21
C ALA A 161 -17.50 16.24 1.13
N SER A 162 -17.76 14.94 1.22
CA SER A 162 -18.81 14.34 2.05
C SER A 162 -18.24 13.21 2.93
N ASP A 163 -19.08 12.68 3.82
CA ASP A 163 -18.72 11.56 4.70
C ASP A 163 -18.88 10.17 4.03
N ALA A 164 -19.12 10.12 2.71
CA ALA A 164 -19.37 8.89 1.97
C ALA A 164 -18.29 7.83 2.22
N ASP A 165 -18.68 6.64 2.69
CA ASP A 165 -17.80 5.49 2.89
C ASP A 165 -16.67 5.66 3.94
N ILE A 166 -16.67 6.74 4.73
CA ILE A 166 -15.75 6.89 5.88
C ILE A 166 -15.87 5.67 6.82
N ASP A 167 -17.09 5.31 7.20
CA ASP A 167 -17.34 4.20 8.11
C ASP A 167 -16.96 2.85 7.50
N VAL A 168 -17.07 2.70 6.17
CA VAL A 168 -16.66 1.48 5.46
C VAL A 168 -15.15 1.27 5.61
N VAL A 169 -14.36 2.31 5.28
CA VAL A 169 -12.90 2.25 5.38
C VAL A 169 -12.44 2.06 6.82
N ARG A 170 -13.02 2.79 7.79
CA ARG A 170 -12.70 2.64 9.21
C ARG A 170 -12.97 1.23 9.74
N ASN A 171 -14.11 0.65 9.35
CA ASN A 171 -14.44 -0.73 9.74
C ASN A 171 -13.45 -1.74 9.14
N GLU A 172 -12.98 -1.51 7.91
CA GLU A 172 -11.98 -2.36 7.26
C GLU A 172 -10.62 -2.30 7.96
N ILE A 173 -10.15 -1.09 8.30
CA ILE A 173 -8.93 -0.87 9.09
C ILE A 173 -9.04 -1.61 10.45
N ALA A 174 -10.15 -1.39 11.17
CA ALA A 174 -10.38 -2.03 12.47
C ALA A 174 -10.46 -3.57 12.36
N ASN A 175 -10.92 -4.11 11.23
CA ASN A 175 -10.94 -5.55 11.00
C ASN A 175 -9.52 -6.09 10.75
N ALA A 176 -8.68 -5.39 9.99
CA ALA A 176 -7.28 -5.78 9.81
C ALA A 176 -6.52 -5.83 11.14
N GLU A 177 -6.72 -4.85 12.02
CA GLU A 177 -6.16 -4.83 13.38
C GLU A 177 -6.65 -6.03 14.21
N LYS A 178 -7.95 -6.35 14.19
CA LYS A 178 -8.51 -7.53 14.87
C LYS A 178 -7.96 -8.84 14.35
N MET A 179 -7.56 -8.90 13.08
CA MET A 179 -6.87 -10.04 12.48
C MET A 179 -5.39 -10.14 12.90
N GLY A 180 -4.90 -9.22 13.73
CA GLY A 180 -3.54 -9.21 14.26
C GLY A 180 -2.53 -8.48 13.37
N VAL A 181 -2.98 -7.74 12.35
CA VAL A 181 -2.09 -6.90 11.54
C VAL A 181 -1.64 -5.71 12.38
N THR A 182 -0.34 -5.67 12.69
CA THR A 182 0.29 -4.62 13.51
C THR A 182 1.31 -3.78 12.73
N GLY A 183 1.49 -4.08 11.45
CA GLY A 183 2.41 -3.38 10.55
C GLY A 183 2.16 -3.75 9.10
N VAL A 184 2.61 -2.90 8.19
CA VAL A 184 2.38 -3.01 6.74
C VAL A 184 3.68 -2.79 5.94
N PRO A 185 3.81 -3.37 4.73
CA PRO A 185 2.82 -4.16 4.01
C PRO A 185 2.60 -5.53 4.66
N PHE A 186 1.39 -6.05 4.58
CA PHE A 186 1.05 -7.39 5.07
C PHE A 186 0.22 -8.10 4.01
N PHE A 187 0.71 -9.21 3.50
CA PHE A 187 0.08 -9.95 2.40
C PHE A 187 -0.60 -11.19 2.96
N ILE A 188 -1.92 -11.32 2.72
CA ILE A 188 -2.71 -12.49 3.08
C ILE A 188 -3.03 -13.24 1.79
N LEU A 189 -2.50 -14.45 1.64
CA LEU A 189 -2.61 -15.26 0.44
C LEU A 189 -3.66 -16.35 0.63
N ASN A 190 -4.65 -16.40 -0.27
CA ASN A 190 -5.79 -17.32 -0.23
C ASN A 190 -6.51 -17.37 1.13
N GLN A 191 -6.52 -16.25 1.86
CA GLN A 191 -7.12 -16.15 3.20
C GLN A 191 -6.58 -17.19 4.20
N LYS A 192 -5.36 -17.70 3.98
CA LYS A 192 -4.77 -18.82 4.74
C LYS A 192 -3.36 -18.56 5.22
N TYR A 193 -2.53 -17.96 4.36
CA TYR A 193 -1.11 -17.72 4.65
C TYR A 193 -0.85 -16.22 4.73
N ALA A 194 0.09 -15.82 5.57
CA ALA A 194 0.43 -14.43 5.74
C ALA A 194 1.94 -14.21 5.59
N LEU A 195 2.31 -13.13 4.91
CA LEU A 195 3.67 -12.64 4.78
C LEU A 195 3.71 -11.19 5.27
N SER A 196 4.49 -10.94 6.33
CA SER A 196 4.64 -9.61 6.90
C SER A 196 5.87 -8.89 6.35
N GLY A 197 5.72 -7.61 6.00
CA GLY A 197 6.78 -6.75 5.50
C GLY A 197 7.04 -6.88 4.00
N ALA A 198 7.93 -6.01 3.50
CA ALA A 198 8.34 -5.98 2.09
C ALA A 198 9.29 -7.16 1.77
N GLN A 199 8.74 -8.37 1.75
CA GLN A 199 9.48 -9.61 1.50
C GLN A 199 10.27 -9.59 0.18
N PRO A 200 11.41 -10.30 0.09
CA PRO A 200 12.13 -10.47 -1.17
C PRO A 200 11.25 -11.07 -2.27
N VAL A 201 11.55 -10.74 -3.52
CA VAL A 201 10.80 -11.20 -4.71
C VAL A 201 10.72 -12.72 -4.75
N GLU A 202 11.81 -13.41 -4.41
CA GLU A 202 11.90 -14.87 -4.43
C GLU A 202 10.99 -15.52 -3.38
N VAL A 203 10.82 -14.88 -2.22
CA VAL A 203 9.90 -15.37 -1.16
C VAL A 203 8.45 -15.24 -1.64
N LEU A 204 8.09 -14.09 -2.22
CA LEU A 204 6.76 -13.85 -2.76
C LEU A 204 6.43 -14.81 -3.92
N GLN A 205 7.35 -14.96 -4.86
CA GLN A 205 7.19 -15.85 -6.02
C GLN A 205 7.00 -17.31 -5.58
N ASN A 206 7.84 -17.80 -4.68
CA ASN A 206 7.74 -19.17 -4.17
C ASN A 206 6.41 -19.42 -3.45
N ALA A 207 5.95 -18.47 -2.62
CA ALA A 207 4.67 -18.59 -1.93
C ALA A 207 3.49 -18.65 -2.92
N LEU A 208 3.48 -17.77 -3.93
CA LEU A 208 2.46 -17.77 -4.98
C LEU A 208 2.45 -19.09 -5.77
N GLN A 209 3.64 -19.59 -6.14
CA GLN A 209 3.77 -20.84 -6.88
C GLN A 209 3.29 -22.06 -6.08
N GLN A 210 3.69 -22.17 -4.80
CA GLN A 210 3.27 -23.28 -3.94
C GLN A 210 1.76 -23.32 -3.73
N LEU A 211 1.15 -22.14 -3.54
CA LEU A 211 -0.31 -22.02 -3.41
C LEU A 211 -1.03 -22.40 -4.69
N ALA A 212 -0.44 -22.10 -5.83
CA ALA A 212 -1.01 -22.47 -7.12
C ALA A 212 -0.89 -23.96 -7.41
N THR A 213 0.18 -24.66 -7.02
CA THR A 213 0.31 -26.11 -7.29
C THR A 213 -0.35 -26.99 -6.23
N GLY A 214 -0.68 -26.44 -5.06
CA GLY A 214 -1.20 -27.21 -3.92
C GLY A 214 -0.11 -28.00 -3.18
N ASP A 215 1.16 -27.80 -3.51
CA ASP A 215 2.33 -28.47 -2.91
C ASP A 215 2.74 -27.85 -1.57
N ILE A 216 1.77 -27.48 -0.75
CA ILE A 216 2.05 -27.07 0.62
C ILE A 216 2.16 -28.34 1.44
N GLY A 217 3.35 -28.94 1.39
CA GLY A 217 3.72 -30.00 2.33
C GLY A 217 3.41 -29.56 3.75
N ASN A 218 2.82 -30.47 4.53
CA ASN A 218 2.71 -30.33 5.98
C ASN A 218 4.10 -30.01 6.55
N GLY A 219 4.39 -28.74 6.76
CA GLY A 219 5.64 -28.23 7.30
C GLY A 219 5.36 -27.52 8.61
N ASP A 220 5.59 -28.24 9.70
CA ASP A 220 5.66 -27.71 11.05
C ASP A 220 6.54 -26.45 11.15
N GLY A 221 6.07 -25.46 11.92
CA GLY A 221 6.86 -24.34 12.45
C GLY A 221 6.24 -22.96 12.11
N ALA A 222 5.78 -22.12 13.03
CA ALA A 222 6.20 -21.97 14.42
C ALA A 222 5.02 -21.59 15.34
N ALA A 223 5.16 -22.03 16.59
CA ALA A 223 4.44 -21.56 17.77
C ALA A 223 4.73 -20.08 18.08
#